data_AF-A0A7X8B6B0-F1
#
_entry.id   AF-A0A7X8B6B0-F1
#
_cell.length_a   1.000
_cell.length_b   1.000
_cell.length_c   1.000
_cell.angle_alpha   90.00
_cell.angle_beta   90.00
_cell.angle_gamma   90.00
#
_symmetry.space_group_name_H-M   'P 1'
#
loop_
_entity.id
_entity.type
_entity.pdbx_description
1 polymer ?
#
loop_
_entity_poly.entity_id
_entity_poly.type
_entity_poly.pdbx_seq_one_letter_code
_entity_poly.pdbx_strand_id
1 'polypeptide(L)'
;MSQQYEPAQQLPPSGWYPDPVDQTQERFWDGTSWTTRQRPQAVQPQPLPQQAAPQQQYGYQPRTDLQQQTGYPQQGYQPSGYVPQGYSQYQPAGYGPATADGVPLAGWWQRAWATIIDSLILGLATVGAALPFIDALATGMQAWVEDVVRAAQSGGIPPEYTDPQYGLAGPIMTIYLVSLIVSIIYSTGMLMWKGGTLGQMALGLRVVPVNTGAQQHGLRLGMSLIRSIAFYGLSAITIIGLINVLVPLGNRKRQALHDMIAKTQVVKIR
;
A
#
# COMPACT_ATOMS: atom_id res chain seq x y z
N MET A 1 -12.14 -4.94 -66.60
CA MET A 1 -10.93 -4.63 -65.82
C MET A 1 -11.25 -4.86 -64.35
N SER A 2 -10.89 -6.03 -63.82
CA SER A 2 -11.05 -6.39 -62.41
C SER A 2 -9.79 -5.99 -61.65
N GLN A 3 -9.88 -5.01 -60.75
CA GLN A 3 -8.75 -4.67 -59.88
C GLN A 3 -8.60 -5.76 -58.81
N GLN A 4 -7.42 -6.38 -58.76
CA GLN A 4 -7.03 -7.26 -57.66
C GLN A 4 -6.67 -6.37 -56.47
N TYR A 5 -7.43 -6.50 -55.37
CA TYR A 5 -7.02 -5.94 -54.08
C TYR A 5 -5.93 -6.83 -53.49
N GLU A 6 -4.70 -6.30 -53.40
CA GLU A 6 -3.67 -6.93 -52.56
C GLU A 6 -4.09 -6.80 -51.08
N PRO A 7 -4.04 -7.89 -50.28
CA PRO A 7 -4.31 -7.81 -48.86
C PRO A 7 -3.17 -7.04 -48.18
N ALA A 8 -3.51 -5.96 -47.48
CA ALA A 8 -2.54 -5.20 -46.69
C ALA A 8 -1.82 -6.11 -45.70
N GLN A 9 -0.49 -6.19 -45.80
CA GLN A 9 0.33 -6.97 -44.87
C GLN A 9 0.16 -6.42 -43.46
N GLN A 10 -0.48 -7.19 -42.58
CA GLN A 10 -0.63 -6.83 -41.17
C GLN A 10 0.76 -6.89 -40.51
N LEU A 11 1.30 -5.73 -40.16
CA LEU A 11 2.53 -5.64 -39.39
C LEU A 11 2.36 -6.31 -38.02
N PRO A 12 3.42 -6.94 -37.47
CA PRO A 12 3.35 -7.57 -36.17
C PRO A 12 3.04 -6.52 -35.07
N PRO A 13 2.27 -6.89 -34.03
CA PRO A 13 1.94 -5.98 -32.93
C PRO A 13 3.19 -5.57 -32.15
N SER A 14 3.14 -4.42 -31.46
CA SER A 14 4.26 -3.94 -30.63
C SER A 14 4.67 -4.99 -29.59
N GLY A 15 5.95 -5.33 -29.51
CA GLY A 15 6.41 -6.46 -28.69
C GLY A 15 7.91 -6.69 -28.76
N TRP A 16 8.36 -7.73 -28.04
CA TRP A 16 9.74 -8.23 -28.11
C TRP A 16 9.81 -9.36 -29.13
N TYR A 17 10.77 -9.28 -30.04
CA TYR A 17 11.00 -10.24 -31.10
C TYR A 17 12.52 -10.52 -31.21
N PRO A 18 12.95 -11.66 -31.76
CA PRO A 18 14.37 -11.94 -32.00
C PRO A 18 15.03 -10.80 -32.79
N ASP A 19 16.20 -10.34 -32.35
CA ASP A 19 16.94 -9.29 -33.05
C ASP A 19 17.47 -9.85 -34.38
N PRO A 20 17.12 -9.26 -35.55
CA PRO A 20 17.59 -9.76 -36.84
C PRO A 20 19.11 -9.66 -37.03
N VAL A 21 19.82 -8.94 -36.15
CA VAL A 21 21.29 -8.80 -36.16
C VAL A 21 21.97 -9.77 -35.17
N ASP A 22 21.33 -10.08 -34.04
CA ASP A 22 21.89 -10.95 -32.99
C ASP A 22 20.79 -11.86 -32.41
N GLN A 23 20.75 -13.10 -32.89
CA GLN A 23 19.74 -14.09 -32.51
C GLN A 23 19.84 -14.54 -31.04
N THR A 24 20.84 -14.12 -30.27
CA THR A 24 20.90 -14.38 -28.81
C THR A 24 20.12 -13.34 -27.98
N GLN A 25 19.61 -12.30 -28.64
CA GLN A 25 18.90 -11.18 -28.03
C GLN A 25 17.54 -10.95 -28.68
N GLU A 26 16.66 -10.29 -27.93
CA GLU A 26 15.39 -9.79 -28.44
C GLU A 26 15.43 -8.25 -28.50
N ARG A 27 14.91 -7.69 -29.58
CA ARG A 27 14.74 -6.24 -29.78
C ARG A 27 13.25 -5.89 -29.67
N PHE A 28 12.96 -4.69 -29.18
CA PHE A 28 11.58 -4.23 -29.09
C PHE A 28 11.13 -3.53 -30.39
N TRP A 29 10.06 -4.06 -31.00
CA TRP A 29 9.31 -3.47 -32.10
C TRP A 29 8.14 -2.64 -31.54
N ASP A 30 7.97 -1.40 -31.99
CA ASP A 30 6.94 -0.49 -31.49
C ASP A 30 5.59 -0.54 -32.25
N GLY A 31 5.50 -1.35 -33.30
CA GLY A 31 4.35 -1.40 -34.22
C GLY A 31 4.63 -0.75 -35.58
N THR A 32 5.66 0.11 -35.66
CA THR A 32 6.06 0.81 -36.90
C THR A 32 7.57 0.74 -37.16
N SER A 33 8.40 0.62 -36.12
CA SER A 33 9.86 0.57 -36.23
C SER A 33 10.52 -0.30 -35.16
N TRP A 34 11.77 -0.70 -35.43
CA TRP A 34 12.65 -1.35 -34.46
C TRP A 34 13.31 -0.32 -33.56
N THR A 35 13.15 -0.46 -32.24
CA THR A 35 13.74 0.46 -31.27
C THR A 35 15.17 0.07 -30.88
N THR A 36 15.85 0.94 -30.13
CA THR A 36 17.17 0.68 -29.53
C THR A 36 17.11 -0.20 -28.27
N ARG A 37 15.91 -0.61 -27.81
CA ARG A 37 15.76 -1.45 -26.62
C ARG A 37 16.01 -2.91 -26.98
N GLN A 38 17.02 -3.50 -26.33
CA GLN A 38 17.41 -4.90 -26.43
C GLN A 38 17.30 -5.59 -25.06
N ARG A 39 17.13 -6.91 -25.05
CA ARG A 39 17.26 -7.76 -23.85
C ARG A 39 17.82 -9.14 -24.23
N PRO A 40 18.53 -9.85 -23.32
CA PRO A 40 18.88 -11.25 -23.54
C PRO A 40 17.63 -12.10 -23.78
N GLN A 41 17.68 -13.04 -24.73
CA GLN A 41 16.55 -13.91 -25.01
C GLN A 41 16.24 -14.80 -23.80
N ALA A 42 14.98 -14.81 -23.36
CA ALA A 42 14.56 -15.65 -22.24
C ALA A 42 14.45 -17.11 -22.69
N VAL A 43 15.25 -18.00 -22.08
CA VAL A 43 15.13 -19.44 -22.29
C VAL A 43 13.79 -19.91 -21.74
N GLN A 44 12.81 -20.13 -22.63
CA GLN A 44 11.50 -20.66 -22.24
C GLN A 44 11.68 -22.12 -21.77
N PRO A 45 11.23 -22.50 -20.55
CA PRO A 45 11.21 -23.90 -20.13
C PRO A 45 10.28 -24.70 -21.05
N GLN A 46 10.78 -25.76 -21.66
CA GLN A 46 9.94 -26.70 -22.41
C GLN A 46 8.89 -27.34 -21.49
N PRO A 47 7.61 -27.39 -21.87
CA PRO A 47 6.61 -28.12 -21.11
C PRO A 47 6.90 -29.63 -21.17
N LEU A 48 6.93 -30.27 -19.99
CA LEU A 48 7.08 -31.73 -19.86
C LEU A 48 5.90 -32.47 -20.53
N PRO A 49 6.14 -33.60 -21.20
CA PRO A 49 5.07 -34.37 -21.83
C PRO A 49 4.11 -34.95 -20.78
N GLN A 50 2.82 -34.71 -20.97
CA GLN A 50 1.76 -35.22 -20.08
C GLN A 50 1.64 -36.75 -20.19
N GLN A 51 1.81 -37.45 -19.07
CA GLN A 51 1.52 -38.88 -18.96
C GLN A 51 0.00 -39.09 -18.88
N ALA A 52 -0.51 -40.06 -19.64
CA ALA A 52 -1.93 -40.37 -19.72
C ALA A 52 -2.44 -41.05 -18.43
N ALA A 53 -3.65 -40.68 -18.01
CA ALA A 53 -4.32 -41.30 -16.86
C ALA A 53 -4.88 -42.69 -17.22
N PRO A 54 -4.71 -43.73 -16.37
CA PRO A 54 -5.34 -45.03 -16.59
C PRO A 54 -6.83 -44.99 -16.23
N GLN A 55 -7.66 -45.61 -17.08
CA GLN A 55 -9.10 -45.76 -16.84
C GLN A 55 -9.38 -46.81 -15.75
N GLN A 56 -10.47 -46.62 -14.98
CA GLN A 56 -10.91 -47.58 -13.97
C GLN A 56 -11.69 -48.73 -14.61
N GLN A 57 -11.44 -49.96 -14.16
CA GLN A 57 -12.23 -51.14 -14.52
C GLN A 57 -12.82 -51.78 -13.24
N TYR A 58 -14.15 -51.88 -13.20
CA TYR A 58 -14.90 -52.52 -12.10
C TYR A 58 -14.82 -54.05 -12.19
N GLY A 59 -14.71 -54.73 -11.05
CA GLY A 59 -14.78 -56.19 -10.92
C GLY A 59 -15.10 -56.61 -9.48
N TYR A 60 -16.00 -57.59 -9.30
CA TYR A 60 -16.57 -57.97 -7.99
C TYR A 60 -15.83 -59.15 -7.31
N GLN A 61 -16.08 -59.27 -6.00
CA GLN A 61 -15.68 -60.29 -4.98
C GLN A 61 -15.81 -61.78 -5.38
N PRO A 62 -15.26 -62.80 -4.63
CA PRO A 62 -15.20 -62.88 -3.15
C PRO A 62 -13.94 -63.53 -2.51
N ARG A 63 -14.08 -63.99 -1.25
CA ARG A 63 -13.04 -64.15 -0.20
C ARG A 63 -13.05 -65.54 0.43
N THR A 64 -11.89 -66.21 0.46
CA THR A 64 -11.44 -67.32 1.35
C THR A 64 -9.94 -67.59 1.08
N ASP A 65 -9.15 -68.31 1.90
CA ASP A 65 -8.96 -68.25 3.36
C ASP A 65 -7.66 -68.99 3.79
N LEU A 66 -7.24 -68.84 5.05
CA LEU A 66 -6.31 -69.69 5.84
C LEU A 66 -5.05 -70.32 5.18
N GLN A 67 -3.84 -69.84 5.55
CA GLN A 67 -2.87 -70.59 6.40
C GLN A 67 -1.50 -69.89 6.60
N GLN A 68 -0.82 -70.33 7.67
CA GLN A 68 0.52 -70.08 8.23
C GLN A 68 1.68 -69.90 7.18
N GLN A 69 2.85 -69.27 7.42
CA GLN A 69 3.79 -69.39 8.55
C GLN A 69 5.06 -68.47 8.35
N THR A 70 5.74 -68.10 9.45
CA THR A 70 7.21 -67.82 9.59
C THR A 70 7.90 -66.61 8.88
N GLY A 71 8.52 -65.73 9.68
CA GLY A 71 9.97 -65.40 9.49
C GLY A 71 10.46 -63.95 9.32
N TYR A 72 11.15 -63.45 10.36
CA TYR A 72 12.20 -62.39 10.36
C TYR A 72 11.83 -60.89 10.21
N PRO A 73 12.47 -59.99 11.00
CA PRO A 73 12.32 -58.53 10.89
C PRO A 73 13.34 -57.91 9.93
N GLN A 74 12.95 -56.83 9.24
CA GLN A 74 13.86 -55.96 8.50
C GLN A 74 13.68 -54.49 8.92
N GLN A 75 14.79 -53.78 9.12
CA GLN A 75 14.82 -52.40 9.57
C GLN A 75 14.52 -51.44 8.41
N GLY A 76 13.32 -50.84 8.40
CA GLY A 76 12.98 -49.76 7.49
C GLY A 76 13.55 -48.43 7.98
N TYR A 77 14.66 -47.98 7.40
CA TYR A 77 15.14 -46.59 7.53
C TYR A 77 14.04 -45.62 7.10
N GLN A 78 13.63 -44.69 7.97
CA GLN A 78 12.84 -43.52 7.55
C GLN A 78 13.80 -42.40 7.13
N PRO A 79 13.74 -41.91 5.87
CA PRO A 79 14.43 -40.68 5.50
C PRO A 79 13.63 -39.50 6.06
N SER A 80 14.25 -38.71 6.91
CA SER A 80 13.68 -37.51 7.51
C SER A 80 13.28 -36.50 6.43
N GLY A 81 11.99 -36.45 6.11
CA GLY A 81 11.41 -35.44 5.23
C GLY A 81 11.47 -34.07 5.89
N TYR A 82 12.51 -33.29 5.58
CA TYR A 82 12.55 -31.85 5.86
C TYR A 82 11.44 -31.18 5.05
N VAL A 83 10.27 -31.00 5.66
CA VAL A 83 9.24 -30.09 5.16
C VAL A 83 9.75 -28.65 5.31
N PRO A 84 10.03 -27.92 4.21
CA PRO A 84 10.35 -26.51 4.32
C PRO A 84 9.09 -25.79 4.82
N GLN A 85 9.19 -25.10 5.96
CA GLN A 85 8.10 -24.22 6.39
C GLN A 85 7.77 -23.24 5.27
N GLY A 86 6.48 -23.10 4.98
CA GLY A 86 6.00 -22.33 3.85
C GLY A 86 6.41 -20.87 3.92
N TYR A 87 7.50 -20.52 3.23
CA TYR A 87 7.68 -19.18 2.72
C TYR A 87 6.52 -18.91 1.75
N SER A 88 5.57 -18.09 2.20
CA SER A 88 4.50 -17.56 1.37
C SER A 88 5.11 -17.01 0.08
N GLN A 89 4.79 -17.66 -1.04
CA GLN A 89 5.43 -17.41 -2.34
C GLN A 89 5.06 -16.00 -2.82
N TYR A 90 5.92 -15.02 -2.52
CA TYR A 90 5.77 -13.66 -2.99
C TYR A 90 5.82 -13.65 -4.51
N GLN A 91 4.67 -13.49 -5.16
CA GLN A 91 4.63 -13.18 -6.58
C GLN A 91 5.39 -11.87 -6.82
N PRO A 92 6.33 -11.82 -7.80
CA PRO A 92 7.08 -10.60 -8.11
C PRO A 92 6.14 -9.57 -8.77
N ALA A 93 5.49 -8.77 -7.92
CA ALA A 93 4.45 -7.82 -8.31
C ALA A 93 5.02 -6.54 -8.92
N GLY A 94 5.45 -6.63 -10.19
CA GLY A 94 5.60 -5.52 -11.12
C GLY A 94 6.92 -4.74 -11.07
N TYR A 95 7.33 -4.25 -12.24
CA TYR A 95 8.41 -3.26 -12.39
C TYR A 95 8.04 -1.98 -11.63
N GLY A 96 8.73 -1.69 -10.52
CA GLY A 96 8.49 -0.48 -9.73
C GLY A 96 9.47 -0.32 -8.56
N PRO A 97 9.46 0.84 -7.88
CA PRO A 97 10.29 1.06 -6.71
C PRO A 97 9.98 0.04 -5.60
N ALA A 98 11.03 -0.60 -5.08
CA ALA A 98 10.95 -1.61 -4.02
C ALA A 98 11.89 -1.27 -2.86
N THR A 99 11.72 -1.95 -1.72
CA THR A 99 12.72 -2.00 -0.64
C THR A 99 13.94 -2.80 -1.06
N ALA A 100 15.04 -2.72 -0.29
CA ALA A 100 16.28 -3.45 -0.60
C ALA A 100 16.11 -4.98 -0.59
N ASP A 101 15.15 -5.48 0.20
CA ASP A 101 14.70 -6.87 0.27
C ASP A 101 13.55 -7.19 -0.70
N GLY A 102 13.33 -6.34 -1.72
CA GLY A 102 12.49 -6.65 -2.89
C GLY A 102 10.98 -6.42 -2.75
N VAL A 103 10.50 -5.87 -1.64
CA VAL A 103 9.05 -5.66 -1.44
C VAL A 103 8.58 -4.35 -2.11
N PRO A 104 7.52 -4.37 -2.95
CA PRO A 104 7.05 -3.19 -3.66
C PRO A 104 6.63 -2.03 -2.73
N LEU A 105 7.08 -0.82 -3.04
CA LEU A 105 6.74 0.40 -2.31
C LEU A 105 5.36 0.93 -2.74
N ALA A 106 4.54 1.30 -1.75
CA ALA A 106 3.20 1.83 -1.96
C ALA A 106 3.19 3.05 -2.90
N GLY A 107 2.24 3.08 -3.83
CA GLY A 107 2.02 4.22 -4.71
C GLY A 107 1.52 5.46 -3.97
N TRP A 108 1.76 6.64 -4.55
CA TRP A 108 1.34 7.91 -3.95
C TRP A 108 -0.17 7.98 -3.69
N TRP A 109 -0.99 7.63 -4.69
CA TRP A 109 -2.45 7.59 -4.55
C TRP A 109 -2.95 6.62 -3.48
N GLN A 110 -2.28 5.49 -3.27
CA GLN A 110 -2.64 4.56 -2.19
C GLN A 110 -2.39 5.18 -0.82
N ARG A 111 -1.30 5.93 -0.65
CA ARG A 111 -1.02 6.70 0.58
C ARG A 111 -2.05 7.82 0.77
N ALA A 112 -2.42 8.54 -0.28
CA ALA A 112 -3.43 9.60 -0.22
C ALA A 112 -4.80 9.05 0.23
N TRP A 113 -5.28 7.97 -0.40
CA TRP A 113 -6.53 7.32 0.00
C TRP A 113 -6.49 6.73 1.42
N ALA A 114 -5.34 6.16 1.85
CA ALA A 114 -5.18 5.71 3.23
C ALA A 114 -5.36 6.87 4.23
N THR A 115 -4.71 8.01 3.97
CA THR A 115 -4.87 9.22 4.79
C THR A 115 -6.31 9.71 4.81
N ILE A 116 -7.03 9.70 3.68
CA ILE A 116 -8.45 10.09 3.64
C ILE A 116 -9.30 9.17 4.55
N ILE A 117 -9.10 7.85 4.49
CA ILE A 117 -9.83 6.90 5.34
C ILE A 117 -9.51 7.15 6.83
N ASP A 118 -8.24 7.36 7.18
CA ASP A 118 -7.84 7.68 8.56
C ASP A 118 -8.40 9.05 9.02
N SER A 119 -8.48 10.05 8.13
CA SER A 119 -9.10 11.34 8.42
C SER A 119 -10.61 11.24 8.69
N LEU A 120 -11.33 10.32 8.05
CA LEU A 120 -12.75 10.06 8.37
C LEU A 120 -12.90 9.43 9.76
N ILE A 121 -12.04 8.46 10.10
CA ILE A 121 -12.04 7.79 11.42
C ILE A 121 -11.70 8.80 12.53
N LEU A 122 -10.66 9.61 12.35
CA LEU A 122 -10.25 10.63 13.31
C LEU A 122 -11.23 11.82 13.35
N GLY A 123 -11.91 12.12 12.23
CA GLY A 123 -12.96 13.14 12.19
C GLY A 123 -14.11 12.86 13.15
N LEU A 124 -14.48 11.59 13.36
CA LEU A 124 -15.46 11.21 14.39
C LEU A 124 -14.97 11.51 15.81
N ALA A 125 -13.67 11.34 16.08
CA ALA A 125 -13.08 11.72 17.36
C ALA A 125 -13.04 13.25 17.54
N THR A 126 -12.78 14.02 16.47
CA THR A 126 -12.88 15.49 16.48
C THR A 126 -14.30 15.97 16.75
N VAL A 127 -15.32 15.34 16.13
CA VAL A 127 -16.74 15.62 16.43
C VAL A 127 -17.04 15.32 17.90
N GLY A 128 -16.60 14.16 18.41
CA GLY A 128 -16.72 13.79 19.82
C GLY A 128 -16.08 14.81 20.78
N ALA A 129 -14.89 15.33 20.43
CA ALA A 129 -14.21 16.38 21.19
C ALA A 129 -14.92 17.74 21.12
N ALA A 130 -15.68 18.01 20.06
CA ALA A 130 -16.45 19.24 19.89
C ALA A 130 -17.80 19.24 20.64
N LEU A 131 -18.38 18.07 20.92
CA LEU A 131 -19.69 17.95 21.60
C LEU A 131 -19.87 18.85 22.84
N PRO A 132 -18.95 18.87 23.85
CA PRO A 132 -19.12 19.71 25.04
C PRO A 132 -18.99 21.22 24.78
N PHE A 133 -18.62 21.63 23.57
CA PHE A 133 -18.43 23.02 23.18
C PHE A 133 -19.46 23.52 22.16
N ILE A 134 -20.42 22.70 21.73
CA ILE A 134 -21.36 23.06 20.66
C ILE A 134 -22.09 24.38 20.94
N ASP A 135 -22.65 24.55 22.13
CA ASP A 135 -23.42 25.76 22.48
C ASP A 135 -22.54 27.01 22.51
N ALA A 136 -21.32 26.89 23.05
CA ALA A 136 -20.35 27.99 23.09
C ALA A 136 -19.86 28.39 21.69
N LEU A 137 -19.58 27.40 20.84
CA LEU A 137 -19.20 27.61 19.44
C LEU A 137 -20.35 28.23 18.63
N ALA A 138 -21.58 27.75 18.80
CA ALA A 138 -22.75 28.29 18.12
C ALA A 138 -23.00 29.75 18.52
N THR A 139 -22.96 30.05 19.82
CA THR A 139 -23.16 31.42 20.35
C THR A 139 -22.07 32.38 19.85
N GLY A 140 -20.79 31.99 19.97
CA GLY A 140 -19.66 32.81 19.51
C GLY A 140 -19.66 33.04 17.99
N MET A 141 -20.03 32.01 17.22
CA MET A 141 -20.13 32.09 15.76
C MET A 141 -21.28 33.01 15.32
N GLN A 142 -22.43 32.95 15.99
CA GLN A 142 -23.56 33.85 15.73
C GLN A 142 -23.16 35.31 15.97
N ALA A 143 -22.57 35.61 17.13
CA ALA A 143 -22.09 36.96 17.46
C ALA A 143 -21.06 37.47 16.44
N TRP A 144 -20.10 36.64 16.03
CA TRP A 144 -19.12 37.00 15.00
C TRP A 144 -19.78 37.28 13.64
N VAL A 145 -20.70 36.43 13.18
CA VAL A 145 -21.42 36.63 11.91
C VAL A 145 -22.23 37.93 11.93
N GLU A 146 -22.89 38.25 13.05
CA GLU A 146 -23.64 39.50 13.19
C GLU A 146 -22.74 40.75 13.11
N ASP A 147 -21.57 40.73 13.73
CA ASP A 147 -20.62 41.84 13.64
C ASP A 147 -19.98 41.94 12.24
N VAL A 148 -19.67 40.82 11.58
CA VAL A 148 -19.20 40.79 10.18
C VAL A 148 -20.23 41.41 9.24
N VAL A 149 -21.52 41.08 9.41
CA VAL A 149 -22.61 41.67 8.62
C VAL A 149 -22.75 43.17 8.89
N ARG A 150 -22.67 43.60 10.16
CA ARG A 150 -22.71 45.03 10.54
C ARG A 150 -21.51 45.81 9.99
N ALA A 151 -20.31 45.23 9.99
CA ALA A 151 -19.12 45.81 9.38
C ALA A 151 -19.31 45.96 7.86
N ALA A 152 -19.76 44.91 7.16
CA ALA A 152 -20.00 44.95 5.72
C ALA A 152 -21.05 46.01 5.31
N GLN A 153 -22.13 46.16 6.09
CA GLN A 153 -23.18 47.17 5.85
C GLN A 153 -22.69 48.62 6.07
N SER A 154 -21.72 48.82 6.96
CA SER A 154 -21.17 50.14 7.30
C SER A 154 -19.90 50.51 6.53
N GLY A 155 -19.40 49.62 5.66
CA GLY A 155 -18.11 49.78 4.99
C GLY A 155 -16.89 49.62 5.92
N GLY A 156 -17.11 49.04 7.10
CA GLY A 156 -16.06 48.76 8.09
C GLY A 156 -15.26 47.50 7.75
N ILE A 157 -14.17 47.31 8.49
CA ILE A 157 -13.33 46.11 8.40
C ILE A 157 -14.02 44.98 9.20
N PRO A 158 -14.28 43.80 8.60
CA PRO A 158 -14.84 42.66 9.33
C PRO A 158 -13.90 42.21 10.47
N PRO A 159 -14.42 41.93 11.68
CA PRO A 159 -13.61 41.46 12.79
C PRO A 159 -13.11 40.03 12.57
N GLU A 160 -11.99 39.67 13.19
CA GLU A 160 -11.49 38.30 13.18
C GLU A 160 -12.28 37.42 14.16
N TYR A 161 -12.59 36.18 13.76
CA TYR A 161 -13.25 35.19 14.63
C TYR A 161 -12.40 34.78 15.85
N THR A 162 -11.11 35.11 15.82
CA THR A 162 -10.13 34.92 16.90
C THR A 162 -10.18 35.98 17.99
N ASP A 163 -10.97 37.05 17.82
CA ASP A 163 -11.16 38.06 18.87
C ASP A 163 -11.69 37.40 20.17
N PRO A 164 -11.05 37.64 21.34
CA PRO A 164 -11.52 37.11 22.62
C PRO A 164 -13.00 37.38 22.93
N GLN A 165 -13.60 38.45 22.40
CA GLN A 165 -15.01 38.78 22.65
C GLN A 165 -16.00 37.71 22.19
N TYR A 166 -15.64 36.91 21.18
CA TYR A 166 -16.48 35.81 20.68
C TYR A 166 -16.31 34.51 21.46
N GLY A 167 -15.31 34.40 22.33
CA GLY A 167 -15.03 33.19 23.11
C GLY A 167 -14.63 31.94 22.30
N LEU A 168 -14.48 32.05 20.97
CA LEU A 168 -14.27 30.92 20.06
C LEU A 168 -12.87 30.27 20.17
N ALA A 169 -11.84 31.08 20.43
CA ALA A 169 -10.45 30.63 20.38
C ALA A 169 -10.13 29.50 21.40
N GLY A 170 -10.67 29.58 22.62
CA GLY A 170 -10.45 28.58 23.67
C GLY A 170 -11.01 27.19 23.32
N PRO A 171 -12.32 27.06 23.02
CA PRO A 171 -12.92 25.83 22.51
C PRO A 171 -12.23 25.27 21.28
N ILE A 172 -11.94 26.10 20.25
CA ILE A 172 -11.27 25.66 19.02
C ILE A 172 -9.88 25.08 19.33
N MET A 173 -9.07 25.77 20.15
CA MET A 173 -7.75 25.27 20.57
C MET A 173 -7.87 23.98 21.38
N THR A 174 -8.85 23.87 22.28
CA THR A 174 -9.06 22.65 23.08
C THR A 174 -9.42 21.45 22.20
N ILE A 175 -10.37 21.63 21.27
CA ILE A 175 -10.77 20.59 20.31
C ILE A 175 -9.57 20.18 19.44
N TYR A 176 -8.78 21.14 18.95
CA TYR A 176 -7.59 20.88 18.16
C TYR A 176 -6.55 20.06 18.95
N LEU A 177 -6.21 20.47 20.18
CA LEU A 177 -5.23 19.77 21.02
C LEU A 177 -5.67 18.36 21.40
N VAL A 178 -6.95 18.18 21.78
CA VAL A 178 -7.51 16.85 22.06
C VAL A 178 -7.46 15.97 20.81
N SER A 179 -7.88 16.49 19.66
CA SER A 179 -7.85 15.77 18.38
C SER A 179 -6.42 15.39 17.97
N LEU A 180 -5.45 16.28 18.17
CA LEU A 180 -4.02 16.05 17.91
C LEU A 180 -3.46 14.92 18.80
N ILE A 181 -3.75 14.96 20.10
CA ILE A 181 -3.32 13.94 21.07
C ILE A 181 -3.94 12.58 20.71
N VAL A 182 -5.25 12.51 20.48
CA VAL A 182 -5.94 11.27 20.05
C VAL A 182 -5.34 10.73 18.76
N SER A 183 -5.05 11.60 17.78
CA SER A 183 -4.46 11.21 16.49
C SER A 183 -3.05 10.63 16.64
N ILE A 184 -2.21 11.22 17.50
CA ILE A 184 -0.86 10.70 17.82
C ILE A 184 -0.96 9.35 18.55
N ILE A 185 -1.88 9.19 19.51
CA ILE A 185 -2.08 7.94 20.24
C ILE A 185 -2.55 6.83 19.30
N TYR A 186 -3.60 7.10 18.50
CA TYR A 186 -4.16 6.19 17.50
C TYR A 186 -3.08 5.68 16.54
N SER A 187 -2.38 6.60 15.86
CA SER A 187 -1.36 6.24 14.87
C SER A 187 -0.18 5.51 15.50
N THR A 188 0.30 5.94 16.67
CA THR A 188 1.42 5.29 17.37
C THR A 188 1.07 3.86 17.77
N GLY A 189 -0.11 3.63 18.36
CA GLY A 189 -0.58 2.30 18.72
C GLY A 189 -0.78 1.39 17.51
N MET A 190 -1.46 1.88 16.47
CA MET A 190 -1.69 1.13 15.23
C MET A 190 -0.39 0.73 14.52
N LEU A 191 0.57 1.67 14.40
CA LEU A 191 1.89 1.40 13.85
C LEU A 191 2.67 0.37 14.68
N MET A 192 2.59 0.45 16.02
CA MET A 192 3.29 -0.46 16.93
C MET A 192 2.71 -1.88 16.92
N TRP A 193 1.38 -2.04 16.89
CA TRP A 193 0.73 -3.35 17.00
C TRP A 193 0.42 -4.01 15.66
N LYS A 194 0.11 -3.24 14.61
CA LYS A 194 -0.34 -3.76 13.31
C LYS A 194 0.60 -3.42 12.15
N GLY A 195 1.55 -2.50 12.37
CA GLY A 195 2.44 -2.00 11.32
C GLY A 195 1.74 -1.06 10.34
N GLY A 196 0.58 -0.50 10.67
CA GLY A 196 -0.15 0.41 9.79
C GLY A 196 -1.42 0.90 10.43
N THR A 197 -1.89 2.09 10.03
CA THR A 197 -3.19 2.63 10.42
C THR A 197 -4.34 1.88 9.74
N LEU A 198 -5.60 2.09 10.17
CA LEU A 198 -6.75 1.39 9.58
C LEU A 198 -6.92 1.75 8.10
N GLY A 199 -6.72 3.00 7.70
CA GLY A 199 -6.73 3.41 6.30
C GLY A 199 -5.63 2.75 5.47
N GLN A 200 -4.43 2.57 6.03
CA GLN A 200 -3.35 1.83 5.38
C GLN A 200 -3.69 0.33 5.24
N MET A 201 -4.19 -0.29 6.31
CA MET A 201 -4.57 -1.71 6.32
C MET A 201 -5.72 -2.02 5.34
N ALA A 202 -6.70 -1.12 5.23
CA ALA A 202 -7.82 -1.24 4.29
C ALA A 202 -7.35 -1.31 2.83
N LEU A 203 -6.26 -0.59 2.49
CA LEU A 203 -5.67 -0.55 1.15
C LEU A 203 -4.51 -1.54 0.95
N GLY A 204 -4.34 -2.51 1.86
CA GLY A 204 -3.27 -3.51 1.75
C GLY A 204 -1.87 -2.91 1.89
N LEU A 205 -1.70 -1.87 2.71
CA LEU A 205 -0.42 -1.22 2.97
C LEU A 205 0.14 -1.56 4.35
N ARG A 206 1.46 -1.54 4.49
CA ARG A 206 2.17 -1.65 5.76
C ARG A 206 3.32 -0.66 5.83
N VAL A 207 3.55 -0.06 7.00
CA VAL A 207 4.72 0.73 7.35
C VAL A 207 5.78 -0.18 7.96
N VAL A 208 7.00 -0.06 7.44
CA VAL A 208 8.18 -0.86 7.78
C VAL A 208 9.39 0.06 8.00
N PRO A 209 10.47 -0.39 8.66
CA PRO A 209 11.76 0.31 8.61
C PRO A 209 12.29 0.43 7.18
N VAL A 210 13.11 1.45 6.90
CA VAL A 210 13.75 1.58 5.57
C VAL A 210 14.56 0.31 5.26
N ASN A 211 14.44 -0.20 4.04
CA ASN A 211 15.13 -1.40 3.55
C ASN A 211 14.70 -2.75 4.19
N THR A 212 13.63 -2.80 4.98
CA THR A 212 13.14 -4.04 5.63
C THR A 212 11.66 -4.30 5.33
N GLY A 213 11.34 -4.38 4.04
CA GLY A 213 9.98 -4.57 3.53
C GLY A 213 9.31 -5.88 3.91
N ALA A 214 10.07 -6.96 4.10
CA ALA A 214 9.55 -8.27 4.46
C ALA A 214 9.05 -8.37 5.92
N GLN A 215 9.26 -7.33 6.73
CA GLN A 215 8.90 -7.32 8.15
C GLN A 215 7.39 -7.53 8.36
N GLN A 216 7.04 -8.54 9.16
CA GLN A 216 5.65 -8.88 9.45
C GLN A 216 5.08 -8.27 10.74
N HIS A 217 5.95 -7.92 11.71
CA HIS A 217 5.55 -7.29 12.97
C HIS A 217 5.46 -5.76 12.85
N GLY A 218 4.75 -5.13 13.79
CA GLY A 218 4.65 -3.68 13.88
C GLY A 218 5.96 -2.99 14.24
N LEU A 219 5.95 -1.65 14.19
CA LEU A 219 7.13 -0.82 14.43
C LEU A 219 7.49 -0.74 15.93
N ARG A 220 8.76 -0.44 16.24
CA ARG A 220 9.21 -0.16 17.61
C ARG A 220 8.54 1.12 18.13
N LEU A 221 8.13 1.16 19.40
CA LEU A 221 7.43 2.30 20.02
C LEU A 221 8.04 3.67 19.66
N GLY A 222 9.34 3.87 19.87
CA GLY A 222 10.00 5.14 19.56
C GLY A 222 9.96 5.53 18.07
N MET A 223 10.05 4.55 17.17
CA MET A 223 9.93 4.77 15.72
C MET A 223 8.49 5.12 15.34
N SER A 224 7.49 4.42 15.91
CA SER A 224 6.07 4.74 15.75
C SER A 224 5.76 6.16 16.22
N LEU A 225 6.23 6.52 17.43
CA LEU A 225 5.97 7.82 18.06
C LEU A 225 6.63 8.97 17.29
N ILE A 226 7.91 8.83 16.91
CA ILE A 226 8.61 9.83 16.09
C ILE A 226 7.91 10.00 14.75
N ARG A 227 7.47 8.90 14.10
CA ARG A 227 6.72 8.96 12.84
C ARG A 227 5.40 9.70 12.99
N SER A 228 4.64 9.42 14.05
CA SER A 228 3.35 10.06 14.34
C SER A 228 3.51 11.55 14.63
N ILE A 229 4.41 11.92 15.55
CA ILE A 229 4.72 13.31 15.88
C ILE A 229 5.20 14.06 14.63
N ALA A 230 6.09 13.48 13.83
CA ALA A 230 6.52 14.10 12.58
C ALA A 230 5.37 14.26 11.58
N PHE A 231 4.47 13.28 11.44
CA PHE A 231 3.34 13.38 10.53
C PHE A 231 2.40 14.54 10.90
N TYR A 232 1.93 14.60 12.14
CA TYR A 232 0.99 15.66 12.56
C TYR A 232 1.68 17.01 12.76
N GLY A 233 2.91 17.04 13.29
CA GLY A 233 3.69 18.27 13.48
C GLY A 233 4.05 18.96 12.17
N LEU A 234 4.41 18.20 11.12
CA LEU A 234 4.58 18.77 9.77
C LEU A 234 3.25 19.22 9.17
N SER A 235 2.14 18.53 9.46
CA SER A 235 0.81 18.85 8.94
C SER A 235 0.18 20.09 9.62
N ALA A 236 0.61 20.44 10.83
CA ALA A 236 0.18 21.65 11.54
C ALA A 236 0.60 22.95 10.83
N ILE A 237 1.58 22.89 9.92
CA ILE A 237 2.00 24.02 9.08
C ILE A 237 1.61 23.67 7.64
N THR A 238 0.53 24.26 7.12
CA THR A 238 -0.15 23.86 5.86
C THR A 238 0.81 23.65 4.67
N ILE A 239 1.76 24.56 4.46
CA ILE A 239 2.74 24.47 3.36
C ILE A 239 3.68 23.26 3.55
N ILE A 240 4.14 23.01 4.79
CA ILE A 240 5.02 21.90 5.11
C ILE A 240 4.25 20.57 5.06
N GLY A 241 2.98 20.55 5.47
CA GLY A 241 2.07 19.41 5.31
C GLY A 241 1.88 19.02 3.85
N LEU A 242 1.66 20.02 2.98
CA LEU A 242 1.55 19.82 1.53
C LEU A 242 2.86 19.26 0.94
N ILE A 243 4.02 19.82 1.29
CA ILE A 243 5.33 19.31 0.85
C ILE A 243 5.53 17.86 1.34
N ASN A 244 5.21 17.56 2.60
CA ASN A 244 5.30 16.22 3.18
C ASN A 244 4.48 15.19 2.39
N VAL A 245 3.29 15.56 1.90
CA VAL A 245 2.46 14.71 1.04
C VAL A 245 3.01 14.59 -0.38
N LEU A 246 3.61 15.64 -0.96
CA LEU A 246 4.08 15.64 -2.34
C LEU A 246 5.45 14.97 -2.57
N VAL A 247 6.38 15.03 -1.59
CA VAL A 247 7.75 14.47 -1.70
C VAL A 247 7.82 13.01 -2.24
N PRO A 248 6.92 12.06 -1.88
CA PRO A 248 6.96 10.70 -2.42
C PRO A 248 6.76 10.58 -3.94
N LEU A 249 6.29 11.62 -4.64
CA LEU A 249 6.16 11.63 -6.10
C LEU A 249 7.53 11.63 -6.79
N GLY A 250 8.48 12.44 -6.30
CA GLY A 250 9.85 12.54 -6.83
C GLY A 250 10.87 11.66 -6.09
N ASN A 251 10.55 11.18 -4.90
CA ASN A 251 11.49 10.39 -4.09
C ASN A 251 11.59 8.93 -4.59
N ARG A 252 12.79 8.51 -5.03
CA ARG A 252 13.08 7.12 -5.45
C ARG A 252 12.69 6.07 -4.39
N LYS A 253 12.83 6.38 -3.10
CA LYS A 253 12.45 5.51 -1.98
C LYS A 253 10.97 5.62 -1.58
N ARG A 254 10.19 6.45 -2.29
CA ARG A 254 8.79 6.82 -2.02
C ARG A 254 8.51 7.17 -0.54
N GLN A 255 9.48 7.77 0.15
CA GLN A 255 9.30 8.24 1.52
C GLN A 255 8.74 9.67 1.51
N ALA A 256 7.81 9.96 2.42
CA ALA A 256 7.42 11.31 2.79
C ALA A 256 8.40 11.89 3.83
N LEU A 257 8.31 13.18 4.16
CA LEU A 257 9.21 13.81 5.14
C LEU A 257 9.12 13.13 6.53
N HIS A 258 7.91 12.84 7.01
CA HIS A 258 7.71 12.09 8.26
C HIS A 258 8.29 10.67 8.22
N ASP A 259 8.20 9.98 7.06
CA ASP A 259 8.80 8.66 6.86
C ASP A 259 10.33 8.74 6.90
N MET A 260 10.93 9.80 6.34
CA MET A 260 12.38 10.05 6.36
C MET A 260 12.89 10.31 7.79
N ILE A 261 12.22 11.18 8.54
CA ILE A 261 12.54 11.51 9.94
C ILE A 261 12.53 10.24 10.80
N ALA A 262 11.50 9.41 10.66
CA ALA A 262 11.35 8.17 11.42
C ALA A 262 12.16 6.98 10.87
N LYS A 263 12.85 7.11 9.73
CA LYS A 263 13.50 6.00 9.01
C LYS A 263 12.54 4.83 8.73
N THR A 264 11.41 5.14 8.11
CA THR A 264 10.38 4.19 7.68
C THR A 264 10.07 4.29 6.18
N GLN A 265 9.41 3.27 5.64
CA GLN A 265 8.84 3.22 4.29
C GLN A 265 7.44 2.59 4.37
N VAL A 266 6.61 2.81 3.34
CA VAL A 266 5.32 2.13 3.21
C VAL A 266 5.37 1.18 2.01
N VAL A 267 5.09 -0.09 2.25
CA VAL A 267 5.07 -1.18 1.29
C VAL A 267 3.65 -1.62 0.98
N LYS A 268 3.45 -2.22 -0.20
CA LYS A 268 2.22 -2.88 -0.60
C LYS A 268 2.31 -4.37 -0.23
N ILE A 269 1.31 -4.89 0.49
CA ILE A 269 1.24 -6.28 0.96
C ILE A 269 0.07 -7.08 0.35
N ARG A 270 -0.80 -6.43 -0.42
CA ARG A 270 -1.88 -7.00 -1.25
C ARG A 270 -2.01 -6.16 -2.51
#